data_AF-A0A357FYH6-F1
#
_entry.id   AF-A0A357FYH6-F1
#
_cell.length_a   1.000
_cell.length_b   1.000
_cell.length_c   1.000
_cell.angle_alpha   90.00
_cell.angle_beta   90.00
_cell.angle_gamma   90.00
#
_symmetry.space_group_name_H-M   'P 1'
#
loop_
_entity.id
_entity.type
_entity.pdbx_description
1 polymer ?
#
loop_
_entity_poly.entity_id
_entity_poly.type
_entity_poly.pdbx_seq_one_letter_code
_entity_poly.pdbx_strand_id
1 'polypeptide(L)'
;MTEKLKTYVHDVEGQLKRQVQPYVQKTRTMRDQHRAERSRLQSKQEARWQEESVARSQRLPKGFKGIWFRITGKYKAVRQRNEQETERCATRDRDERQALTQRQLAERQKLGAEIRPIVQDRKLQLLSLKQDIARYMELGAEPPKPQQEPSSQRRKERDFDYTPEL
;
A
#
# COMPACT_ATOMS: atom_id res chain seq x y z
N MET A 1 -45.64 5.19 11.15
CA MET A 1 -44.78 4.07 11.61
C MET A 1 -43.45 3.96 10.86
N THR A 2 -43.18 4.86 9.90
CA THR A 2 -41.99 4.88 9.04
C THR A 2 -40.78 5.58 9.63
N GLU A 3 -40.95 6.48 10.61
CA GLU A 3 -39.84 7.20 11.25
C GLU A 3 -38.97 6.31 12.15
N LYS A 4 -39.57 5.41 12.93
CA LYS A 4 -38.79 4.49 13.79
C LYS A 4 -37.92 3.51 12.99
N LEU A 5 -38.38 3.15 11.79
CA LEU A 5 -37.62 2.34 10.84
C LEU A 5 -36.44 3.14 10.25
N LYS A 6 -36.65 4.42 9.92
CA LYS A 6 -35.55 5.31 9.49
C LYS A 6 -34.47 5.46 10.55
N THR A 7 -34.87 5.70 11.79
CA THR A 7 -33.92 5.86 12.90
C THR A 7 -33.18 4.56 13.16
N TYR A 8 -33.87 3.42 13.10
CA TYR A 8 -33.22 2.11 13.28
C TYR A 8 -32.20 1.80 12.18
N VAL A 9 -32.55 2.04 10.90
CA VAL A 9 -31.61 1.86 9.78
C VAL A 9 -30.39 2.77 9.92
N HIS A 10 -30.60 4.05 10.24
CA HIS A 10 -29.52 5.01 10.45
C HIS A 10 -28.62 4.62 11.64
N ASP A 11 -29.19 4.14 12.74
CA ASP A 11 -28.43 3.69 13.91
C ASP A 11 -27.57 2.46 13.58
N VAL A 12 -28.12 1.50 12.82
CA VAL A 12 -27.38 0.32 12.35
C VAL A 12 -26.24 0.74 11.42
N GLU A 13 -26.48 1.62 10.45
CA GLU A 13 -25.44 2.16 9.57
C GLU A 13 -24.34 2.91 10.35
N GLY A 14 -24.72 3.71 11.35
CA GLY A 14 -23.79 4.43 12.21
C GLY A 14 -22.92 3.50 13.06
N GLN A 15 -23.51 2.45 13.63
CA GLN A 15 -22.77 1.42 14.36
C GLN A 15 -21.79 0.67 13.44
N LEU A 16 -22.22 0.31 12.23
CA LEU A 16 -21.38 -0.34 11.24
C LEU A 16 -20.18 0.52 10.86
N LYS A 17 -20.39 1.83 10.58
CA LYS A 17 -19.30 2.77 10.29
C LYS A 17 -18.28 2.82 11.43
N ARG A 18 -18.72 2.92 12.69
CA ARG A 18 -17.83 2.98 13.87
C ARG A 18 -16.96 1.72 14.01
N GLN A 19 -17.50 0.54 13.70
CA GLN A 19 -16.74 -0.70 13.76
C GLN A 19 -15.71 -0.83 12.61
N VAL A 20 -15.92 -0.19 11.45
CA VAL A 20 -15.00 -0.22 10.31
C VAL A 20 -13.81 0.74 10.51
N GLN A 21 -14.06 1.90 11.12
CA GLN A 21 -13.07 2.96 11.36
C GLN A 21 -11.68 2.48 11.85
N PRO A 22 -11.55 1.61 12.87
CA PRO A 22 -10.23 1.19 13.34
C PRO A 22 -9.42 0.44 12.27
N TYR A 23 -10.06 -0.33 11.39
CA TYR A 23 -9.38 -1.07 10.33
C TYR A 23 -8.93 -0.16 9.18
N VAL A 24 -9.73 0.87 8.87
CA VAL A 24 -9.37 1.92 7.91
C VAL A 24 -8.14 2.68 8.42
N GLN A 25 -8.13 3.04 9.70
CA GLN A 25 -6.98 3.69 10.33
C GLN A 25 -5.73 2.79 10.28
N LYS A 26 -5.84 1.51 10.67
CA LYS A 26 -4.73 0.53 10.58
C LYS A 26 -4.17 0.40 9.15
N THR A 27 -5.04 0.39 8.15
CA THR A 27 -4.63 0.29 6.75
C THR A 27 -3.90 1.56 6.29
N ARG A 28 -4.40 2.73 6.68
CA ARG A 28 -3.74 4.02 6.40
C ARG A 28 -2.36 4.10 7.06
N THR A 29 -2.27 3.76 8.34
CA THR A 29 -0.99 3.76 9.06
C THR A 29 0.01 2.79 8.45
N MET A 30 -0.41 1.57 8.08
CA MET A 30 0.45 0.61 7.38
C MET A 30 0.97 1.18 6.06
N ARG A 31 0.08 1.77 5.24
CA ARG A 31 0.45 2.36 3.95
C ARG A 31 1.48 3.47 4.12
N ASP A 32 1.28 4.33 5.10
CA ASP A 32 2.15 5.47 5.36
C ASP A 32 3.52 5.02 5.89
N GLN A 33 3.54 4.00 6.78
CA GLN A 33 4.77 3.32 7.21
C GLN A 33 5.53 2.70 6.05
N HIS A 34 4.85 1.91 5.20
CA HIS A 34 5.47 1.28 4.03
C HIS A 34 6.04 2.30 3.05
N ARG A 35 5.36 3.44 2.87
CA ARG A 35 5.86 4.54 2.04
C ARG A 35 7.13 5.14 2.64
N ALA A 36 7.15 5.40 3.95
CA ALA A 36 8.32 5.94 4.65
C ALA A 36 9.51 4.98 4.57
N GLU A 37 9.29 3.68 4.74
CA GLU A 37 10.33 2.66 4.61
C GLU A 37 10.92 2.58 3.22
N ARG A 38 10.08 2.58 2.17
CA ARG A 38 10.54 2.58 0.78
C ARG A 38 11.36 3.82 0.46
N SER A 39 10.90 4.99 0.91
CA SER A 39 11.63 6.26 0.76
C SER A 39 12.99 6.19 1.46
N ARG A 40 13.02 5.72 2.72
CA ARG A 40 14.27 5.57 3.49
C ARG A 40 15.25 4.61 2.83
N LEU A 41 14.76 3.46 2.33
CA LEU A 41 15.61 2.49 1.62
C LEU A 41 16.18 3.11 0.35
N GLN A 42 15.34 3.80 -0.43
CA GLN A 42 15.76 4.49 -1.64
C GLN A 42 16.83 5.54 -1.36
N SER A 43 16.60 6.46 -0.41
CA SER A 43 17.60 7.49 -0.08
C SER A 43 18.93 6.90 0.41
N LYS A 44 18.87 5.80 1.17
CA LYS A 44 20.08 5.09 1.61
C LYS A 44 20.84 4.44 0.44
N GLN A 45 20.11 3.85 -0.51
CA GLN A 45 20.71 3.25 -1.71
C GLN A 45 21.30 4.34 -2.63
N GLU A 46 20.60 5.46 -2.82
CA GLU A 46 21.07 6.59 -3.63
C GLU A 46 22.35 7.23 -3.05
N ALA A 47 22.38 7.49 -1.74
CA ALA A 47 23.57 8.03 -1.07
C ALA A 47 24.78 7.10 -1.23
N ARG A 48 24.59 5.80 -0.96
CA ARG A 48 25.63 4.78 -1.16
C ARG A 48 26.08 4.69 -2.62
N TRP A 49 25.14 4.72 -3.56
CA TRP A 49 25.44 4.66 -4.98
C TRP A 49 26.33 5.83 -5.41
N GLN A 50 26.09 7.04 -4.90
CA GLN A 50 26.92 8.20 -5.17
C GLN A 50 28.34 8.02 -4.62
N GLU A 51 28.47 7.62 -3.35
CA GLU A 51 29.76 7.35 -2.71
C GLU A 51 30.57 6.27 -3.45
N GLU A 52 29.93 5.14 -3.76
CA GLU A 52 30.53 4.03 -4.49
C GLU A 52 30.90 4.40 -5.93
N SER A 53 30.10 5.24 -6.59
CA SER A 53 30.39 5.75 -7.93
C SER A 53 31.60 6.68 -7.93
N VAL A 54 31.69 7.57 -6.94
CA VAL A 54 32.86 8.44 -6.75
C VAL A 54 34.10 7.59 -6.49
N ALA A 55 34.04 6.63 -5.57
CA ALA A 55 35.15 5.72 -5.27
C ALA A 55 35.61 4.91 -6.51
N ARG A 56 34.68 4.35 -7.28
CA ARG A 56 34.98 3.64 -8.55
C ARG A 56 35.62 4.55 -9.58
N SER A 57 35.14 5.79 -9.71
CA SER A 57 35.67 6.78 -10.66
C SER A 57 37.09 7.26 -10.29
N GLN A 58 37.40 7.34 -9.00
CA GLN A 58 38.73 7.72 -8.50
C GLN A 58 39.77 6.63 -8.78
N ARG A 59 39.38 5.36 -8.79
CA ARG A 59 40.27 4.24 -9.14
C ARG A 59 40.63 4.21 -10.63
N LEU A 60 39.81 4.80 -11.50
CA LEU A 60 40.17 4.91 -12.91
C LEU A 60 41.31 5.91 -13.07
N PRO A 61 42.42 5.52 -13.72
CA PRO A 61 43.51 6.45 -13.99
C PRO A 61 43.02 7.54 -14.95
N LYS A 62 43.09 8.80 -14.49
CA LYS A 62 42.72 9.98 -15.28
C LYS A 62 43.93 10.56 -16.01
N GLY A 63 43.69 11.34 -17.07
CA GLY A 63 44.72 12.05 -17.83
C GLY A 63 45.79 11.13 -18.45
N PHE A 64 47.04 11.60 -18.50
CA PHE A 64 48.17 10.89 -19.11
C PHE A 64 48.43 9.50 -18.51
N LYS A 65 48.13 9.30 -17.21
CA LYS A 65 48.20 7.99 -16.55
C LYS A 65 47.19 6.99 -17.13
N GLY A 66 46.03 7.46 -17.59
CA GLY A 66 45.03 6.65 -18.26
C GLY A 66 45.51 6.12 -19.61
N ILE A 67 46.23 6.95 -20.38
CA ILE A 67 46.83 6.58 -21.66
C ILE A 67 47.90 5.50 -21.44
N TRP A 68 48.77 5.67 -20.44
CA TRP A 68 49.79 4.68 -20.06
C TRP A 68 49.20 3.33 -19.60
N PHE A 69 48.10 3.37 -18.84
CA PHE A 69 47.41 2.16 -18.37
C PHE A 69 46.71 1.38 -19.49
N ARG A 70 46.38 2.07 -20.58
CA ARG A 70 45.77 1.47 -21.77
C ARG A 70 46.81 0.71 -22.60
N ILE A 71 48.03 1.22 -22.66
CA ILE A 71 49.19 0.55 -23.28
C ILE A 71 49.62 -0.67 -22.45
N THR A 72 49.67 -0.55 -21.13
CA THR A 72 50.09 -1.64 -20.22
C THR A 72 49.01 -2.67 -19.91
N GLY A 73 47.80 -2.55 -20.47
CA GLY A 73 46.66 -3.47 -20.24
C GLY A 73 45.99 -3.36 -18.86
N LYS A 74 46.63 -2.68 -17.90
CA LYS A 74 46.13 -2.49 -16.52
C LYS A 74 44.76 -1.79 -16.47
N TYR A 75 44.41 -1.00 -17.48
CA TYR A 75 43.10 -0.38 -17.59
C TYR A 75 41.95 -1.40 -17.65
N LYS A 76 42.12 -2.52 -18.38
CA LYS A 76 41.09 -3.57 -18.48
C LYS A 76 40.83 -4.23 -17.13
N ALA A 77 41.88 -4.50 -16.36
CA ALA A 77 41.76 -5.11 -15.03
C ALA A 77 40.98 -4.21 -14.04
N VAL A 78 41.27 -2.91 -14.01
CA VAL A 78 40.56 -1.96 -13.15
C VAL A 78 39.09 -1.82 -13.58
N ARG A 79 38.83 -1.79 -14.89
CA ARG A 79 37.45 -1.76 -15.41
C ARG A 79 36.67 -3.01 -15.01
N GLN A 80 37.23 -4.19 -15.22
CA GLN A 80 36.58 -5.46 -14.90
C GLN A 80 36.29 -5.57 -13.40
N ARG A 81 37.21 -5.10 -12.55
CA ARG A 81 36.96 -5.02 -11.10
C ARG A 81 35.79 -4.10 -10.78
N ASN A 82 35.75 -2.90 -11.36
CA ASN A 82 34.64 -1.97 -11.14
C ASN A 82 33.32 -2.54 -11.64
N GLU A 83 33.32 -3.26 -12.75
CA GLU A 83 32.13 -3.94 -13.30
C GLU A 83 31.61 -5.01 -12.34
N GLN A 84 32.47 -5.92 -11.88
CA GLN A 84 32.12 -6.93 -10.88
C GLN A 84 31.60 -6.32 -9.57
N GLU A 85 32.22 -5.23 -9.10
CA GLU A 85 31.74 -4.51 -7.92
C GLU A 85 30.36 -3.88 -8.16
N THR A 86 30.12 -3.33 -9.36
CA THR A 86 28.82 -2.76 -9.74
C THR A 86 27.72 -3.82 -9.74
N GLU A 87 28.00 -4.98 -10.33
CA GLU A 87 27.05 -6.10 -10.37
C GLU A 87 26.70 -6.58 -8.97
N ARG A 88 27.71 -6.77 -8.10
CA ARG A 88 27.50 -7.16 -6.70
C ARG A 88 26.65 -6.14 -5.94
N CYS A 89 26.90 -4.86 -6.11
CA CYS A 89 26.09 -3.80 -5.49
C CYS A 89 24.64 -3.81 -6.01
N ALA A 90 24.44 -4.00 -7.31
CA ALA A 90 23.12 -4.07 -7.92
C ALA A 90 22.32 -5.30 -7.43
N THR A 91 22.97 -6.46 -7.32
CA THR A 91 22.33 -7.66 -6.74
C THR A 91 21.96 -7.41 -5.28
N ARG A 92 22.87 -6.84 -4.48
CA ARG A 92 22.60 -6.51 -3.07
C ARG A 92 21.40 -5.56 -2.91
N ASP A 93 21.36 -4.47 -3.68
CA ASP A 93 20.25 -3.49 -3.60
C ASP A 93 18.92 -4.09 -4.06
N ARG A 94 18.97 -4.98 -5.07
CA ARG A 94 17.80 -5.75 -5.52
C ARG A 94 17.29 -6.68 -4.41
N ASP A 95 18.17 -7.40 -3.74
CA ASP A 95 17.83 -8.31 -2.64
C ASP A 95 17.25 -7.55 -1.45
N GLU A 96 17.82 -6.40 -1.08
CA GLU A 96 17.28 -5.51 -0.05
C GLU A 96 15.85 -5.06 -0.39
N ARG A 97 15.61 -4.66 -1.65
CA ARG A 97 14.28 -4.25 -2.11
C ARG A 97 13.29 -5.42 -2.11
N GLN A 98 13.74 -6.60 -2.51
CA GLN A 98 12.93 -7.81 -2.51
C GLN A 98 12.55 -8.23 -1.09
N ALA A 99 13.50 -8.20 -0.15
CA ALA A 99 13.24 -8.47 1.25
C ALA A 99 12.24 -7.48 1.86
N LEU A 100 12.35 -6.18 1.55
CA LEU A 100 11.37 -5.17 1.97
C LEU A 100 9.98 -5.50 1.41
N THR A 101 9.90 -5.83 0.12
CA THR A 101 8.63 -6.17 -0.54
C THR A 101 7.97 -7.38 0.10
N GLN A 102 8.75 -8.43 0.40
CA GLN A 102 8.24 -9.64 1.05
C GLN A 102 7.69 -9.36 2.46
N ARG A 103 8.39 -8.54 3.25
CA ARG A 103 7.89 -8.11 4.57
C ARG A 103 6.58 -7.34 4.46
N GLN A 104 6.52 -6.35 3.58
CA GLN A 104 5.32 -5.54 3.38
C GLN A 104 4.14 -6.37 2.86
N LEU A 105 4.40 -7.37 2.00
CA LEU A 105 3.38 -8.30 1.53
C LEU A 105 2.85 -9.18 2.68
N ALA A 106 3.73 -9.73 3.52
CA ALA A 106 3.32 -10.53 4.67
C ALA A 106 2.49 -9.72 5.68
N GLU A 107 2.87 -8.47 5.94
CA GLU A 107 2.10 -7.55 6.78
C GLU A 107 0.71 -7.27 6.20
N ARG A 108 0.63 -6.96 4.89
CA ARG A 108 -0.66 -6.76 4.21
C ARG A 108 -1.53 -8.02 4.26
N GLN A 109 -0.95 -9.19 4.07
CA GLN A 109 -1.68 -10.47 4.15
C GLN A 109 -2.24 -10.70 5.54
N LYS A 110 -1.45 -10.45 6.59
CA LYS A 110 -1.89 -10.57 7.98
C LYS A 110 -3.08 -9.64 8.27
N LEU A 111 -2.96 -8.37 7.90
CA LEU A 111 -4.05 -7.40 8.09
C LEU A 111 -5.29 -7.78 7.27
N GLY A 112 -5.10 -8.27 6.04
CA GLY A 112 -6.20 -8.79 5.22
C GLY A 112 -6.91 -9.98 5.84
N ALA A 113 -6.16 -10.92 6.44
CA ALA A 113 -6.73 -12.07 7.15
C ALA A 113 -7.55 -11.63 8.37
N GLU A 114 -7.12 -10.60 9.10
CA GLU A 114 -7.88 -10.01 10.22
C GLU A 114 -9.17 -9.30 9.76
N ILE A 115 -9.15 -8.63 8.60
CA ILE A 115 -10.28 -7.83 8.11
C ILE A 115 -11.34 -8.68 7.37
N ARG A 116 -10.92 -9.71 6.64
CA ARG A 116 -11.81 -10.56 5.82
C ARG A 116 -13.07 -11.07 6.55
N PRO A 117 -12.98 -11.75 7.71
CA PRO A 117 -14.17 -12.30 8.37
C PRO A 117 -15.14 -11.18 8.76
N ILE A 118 -14.62 -10.07 9.26
CA ILE A 118 -15.41 -8.91 9.69
C ILE A 118 -16.19 -8.30 8.51
N VAL A 119 -15.56 -8.21 7.34
CA VAL A 119 -16.22 -7.72 6.12
C VAL A 119 -17.28 -8.70 5.64
N GLN A 120 -17.03 -10.01 5.75
CA GLN A 120 -18.01 -11.04 5.38
C GLN A 120 -19.24 -10.99 6.28
N ASP A 121 -19.04 -10.95 7.60
CA ASP A 121 -20.14 -10.87 8.58
C ASP A 121 -21.00 -9.62 8.35
N ARG A 122 -20.36 -8.48 8.06
CA ARG A 122 -21.08 -7.24 7.74
C ARG A 122 -21.90 -7.33 6.45
N LYS A 123 -21.36 -7.98 5.40
CA LYS A 123 -22.10 -8.19 4.16
C LYS A 123 -23.36 -9.02 4.41
N LEU A 124 -23.25 -10.07 5.25
CA LEU A 124 -24.40 -10.88 5.64
C LEU A 124 -25.43 -10.07 6.44
N GLN A 125 -24.99 -9.26 7.41
CA GLN A 125 -25.88 -8.38 8.18
C GLN A 125 -26.62 -7.38 7.28
N LEU A 126 -25.94 -6.75 6.34
CA LEU A 126 -26.56 -5.83 5.37
C LEU A 126 -27.57 -6.54 4.46
N LEU A 127 -27.29 -7.77 4.03
CA LEU A 127 -28.24 -8.56 3.26
C LEU A 127 -29.49 -8.89 4.07
N SER A 128 -29.33 -9.29 5.34
CA SER A 128 -30.48 -9.55 6.23
C SER A 128 -31.33 -8.30 6.45
N LEU A 129 -30.69 -7.14 6.70
CA LEU A 129 -31.39 -5.87 6.88
C LEU A 129 -32.17 -5.48 5.61
N LYS A 130 -31.59 -5.69 4.42
CA LYS A 130 -32.28 -5.44 3.15
C LYS A 130 -33.49 -6.35 2.96
N GLN A 131 -33.38 -7.62 3.33
CA GLN A 131 -34.48 -8.57 3.27
C GLN A 131 -35.60 -8.19 4.24
N ASP A 132 -35.27 -7.80 5.47
CA ASP A 132 -36.23 -7.33 6.45
C ASP A 132 -36.97 -6.09 5.95
N ILE A 133 -36.23 -5.10 5.42
CA ILE A 133 -36.81 -3.90 4.83
C ILE A 133 -37.75 -4.25 3.66
N ALA A 134 -37.35 -5.15 2.77
CA ALA A 134 -38.18 -5.59 1.64
C ALA A 134 -39.48 -6.27 2.12
N ARG A 135 -39.40 -7.14 3.12
CA ARG A 135 -40.56 -7.78 3.75
C ARG A 135 -41.50 -6.75 4.38
N TYR A 136 -40.95 -5.73 5.05
CA TYR A 136 -41.75 -4.62 5.57
C TYR A 136 -42.43 -3.80 4.47
N MET A 137 -41.79 -3.61 3.31
CA MET A 137 -42.38 -2.94 2.15
C MET A 137 -43.55 -3.74 1.55
N GLU A 138 -43.44 -5.07 1.48
CA GLU A 138 -44.50 -5.97 0.97
C GLU A 138 -45.77 -5.94 1.84
N LEU A 139 -45.66 -5.65 3.14
CA LEU A 139 -46.80 -5.48 4.05
C LEU A 139 -47.56 -4.14 3.88
N GLY A 140 -47.27 -3.36 2.84
CA GLY A 140 -47.99 -2.12 2.53
C GLY A 140 -47.46 -0.88 3.26
N ALA A 141 -46.25 -0.95 3.82
CA ALA A 141 -45.61 0.21 4.42
C ALA A 141 -44.89 1.06 3.36
N GLU A 142 -45.17 2.36 3.35
CA GLU A 142 -44.49 3.32 2.47
C GLU A 142 -42.99 3.39 2.82
N PRO A 143 -42.07 3.29 1.84
CA PRO A 143 -40.65 3.17 2.13
C PRO A 143 -40.13 4.44 2.82
N PRO A 144 -39.20 4.29 3.78
CA PRO A 144 -38.48 5.44 4.26
C PRO A 144 -37.71 6.07 3.11
N LYS A 145 -38.13 7.26 2.66
CA LYS A 145 -37.41 8.03 1.63
C LYS A 145 -35.92 8.08 2.01
N PRO A 146 -35.00 7.58 1.16
CA PRO A 146 -33.59 7.78 1.38
C PRO A 146 -33.35 9.28 1.44
N GLN A 147 -32.86 9.79 2.56
CA GLN A 147 -32.35 11.15 2.59
C GLN A 147 -31.18 11.16 1.60
N GLN A 148 -31.35 11.90 0.50
CA GLN A 148 -30.33 12.03 -0.53
C GLN A 148 -29.14 12.74 0.12
N GLU A 149 -28.14 11.97 0.56
CA GLU A 149 -26.85 12.56 0.89
C GLU A 149 -26.30 13.26 -0.37
N PRO A 150 -25.81 14.51 -0.26
CA PRO A 150 -25.28 15.24 -1.40
C PRO A 150 -24.21 14.39 -2.10
N SER A 151 -24.30 14.29 -3.42
CA SER A 151 -23.45 13.47 -4.30
C SER A 151 -21.94 13.64 -4.06
N SER A 152 -21.53 14.77 -3.48
CA SER A 152 -20.19 15.09 -2.99
C SER A 152 -19.70 14.19 -1.84
N GLN A 153 -20.58 13.72 -0.95
CA GLN A 153 -20.25 12.80 0.16
C GLN A 153 -20.10 11.35 -0.33
N ARG A 154 -20.97 10.92 -1.25
CA ARG A 154 -20.93 9.57 -1.85
C ARG A 154 -19.62 9.25 -2.56
N ARG A 155 -18.91 10.26 -3.09
CA ARG A 155 -17.59 10.10 -3.70
C ARG A 155 -16.48 9.88 -2.67
N LYS A 156 -16.56 10.51 -1.49
CA LYS A 156 -15.63 10.31 -0.36
C LYS A 156 -15.89 9.01 0.41
N GLU A 157 -17.13 8.55 0.44
CA GLU A 157 -17.47 7.26 1.03
C GLU A 157 -17.04 6.07 0.17
N ARG A 158 -16.99 6.20 -1.16
CA ARG A 158 -16.36 5.17 -2.01
C ARG A 158 -14.86 5.00 -1.76
N ASP A 159 -14.19 6.06 -1.29
CA ASP A 159 -12.80 5.95 -0.79
C ASP A 159 -12.73 5.30 0.61
N PHE A 160 -13.89 5.21 1.30
CA PHE A 160 -14.06 4.57 2.61
C PHE A 160 -14.57 3.12 2.49
N ASP A 161 -15.24 2.78 1.38
CA ASP A 161 -15.52 1.40 0.99
C ASP A 161 -14.19 0.68 0.85
N TYR A 162 -13.87 -0.11 1.87
CA TYR A 162 -12.90 -1.17 1.75
C TYR A 162 -13.49 -2.19 0.76
N THR A 163 -13.33 -1.94 -0.53
CA THR A 163 -13.26 -3.01 -1.51
C THR A 163 -11.94 -3.72 -1.23
N PRO A 164 -11.94 -4.96 -0.71
CA PRO A 164 -10.74 -5.75 -0.75
C PRO A 164 -10.49 -6.02 -2.23
N GLU A 165 -9.64 -5.20 -2.86
CA GLU A 165 -9.08 -5.58 -4.14
C GLU A 165 -8.33 -6.90 -3.90
N LEU A 166 -8.91 -7.96 -4.46
CA LEU A 166 -8.37 -9.32 -4.54
C LEU A 166 -7.16 -9.32 -5.46
#